data_AF-A0A1Q3LIQ4-F1
#
_entry.id   AF-A0A1Q3LIQ4-F1
#
_cell.length_a   1.000
_cell.length_b   1.000
_cell.length_c   1.000
_cell.angle_alpha   90.00
_cell.angle_beta   90.00
_cell.angle_gamma   90.00
#
_symmetry.space_group_name_H-M   'P 1'
#
loop_
_entity.id
_entity.type
_entity.pdbx_description
1 polymer ?
#
loop_
_entity_poly.entity_id
_entity_poly.type
_entity_poly.pdbx_seq_one_letter_code
_entity_poly.pdbx_strand_id
1 'polypeptide(L)'
;MKGVWLEDLTSSEARGRFDRGDAVVIPVASAGSQGADLPLGAGAMIARALGQRLIERLPVVVAPIVSFGGQWIQAETFRQILCEVVDAFRAQGVTRVVLLEAGLSTERRLEGPSGVLVLRVQDVPGGLIDRLRSGSTVEHETSMVLALAPRSVRPAASAGVGDPSHATAFKGERLLAAWSDALAAMLTAEWPQLDA
;
A
#
# COMPACT_ATOMS: atom_id res chain seq x y z
N MET A 1 -6.00 -14.32 -15.35
CA MET A 1 -6.15 -15.14 -14.11
C MET A 1 -6.33 -14.24 -12.90
N LYS A 2 -6.82 -14.73 -11.76
CA LYS A 2 -7.06 -13.90 -10.56
C LYS A 2 -5.79 -13.77 -9.69
N GLY A 3 -5.55 -12.58 -9.16
CA GLY A 3 -4.54 -12.36 -8.13
C GLY A 3 -4.90 -13.05 -6.81
N VAL A 4 -3.92 -13.18 -5.92
CA VAL A 4 -4.06 -13.88 -4.64
C VAL A 4 -3.25 -13.23 -3.54
N TRP A 5 -3.70 -13.38 -2.29
CA TRP A 5 -2.85 -13.16 -1.13
C TRP A 5 -1.94 -14.36 -0.92
N LEU A 6 -0.66 -14.11 -0.65
CA LEU A 6 0.32 -15.16 -0.37
C LEU A 6 -0.02 -15.91 0.92
N GLU A 7 -0.58 -15.24 1.92
CA GLU A 7 -1.00 -15.82 3.21
C GLU A 7 -2.14 -16.84 3.08
N ASP A 8 -2.86 -16.84 1.96
CA ASP A 8 -3.92 -17.81 1.66
C ASP A 8 -3.40 -19.04 0.91
N LEU A 9 -2.13 -19.05 0.48
CA LEU A 9 -1.54 -20.13 -0.31
C LEU A 9 -0.76 -21.11 0.56
N THR A 10 -0.78 -22.39 0.17
CA THR A 10 0.22 -23.36 0.60
C THR A 10 1.57 -23.08 -0.05
N SER A 11 2.66 -23.60 0.53
CA SER A 11 4.01 -23.43 -0.02
C SER A 11 4.17 -23.98 -1.44
N SER A 12 3.46 -25.05 -1.80
CA SER A 12 3.44 -25.60 -3.17
C SER A 12 2.75 -24.66 -4.15
N GLU A 13 1.63 -24.06 -3.77
CA GLU A 13 0.90 -23.11 -4.61
C GLU A 13 1.69 -21.81 -4.79
N ALA A 14 2.30 -21.31 -3.72
CA ALA A 14 3.19 -20.14 -3.78
C ALA A 14 4.36 -20.38 -4.74
N ARG A 15 5.03 -21.53 -4.65
CA ARG A 15 6.11 -21.88 -5.60
C ARG A 15 5.62 -21.95 -7.04
N GLY A 16 4.44 -22.54 -7.28
CA GLY A 16 3.83 -22.54 -8.62
C GLY A 16 3.55 -21.14 -9.17
N ARG A 17 3.23 -20.16 -8.30
CA ARG A 17 3.12 -18.74 -8.69
C ARG A 17 4.48 -18.14 -9.06
N PHE A 18 5.51 -18.43 -8.27
CA PHE A 18 6.86 -17.89 -8.48
C PHE A 18 7.50 -18.45 -9.75
N ASP A 19 7.39 -19.76 -9.99
CA ASP A 19 7.94 -20.43 -11.18
C ASP A 19 7.31 -19.92 -12.48
N ARG A 20 6.05 -19.48 -12.42
CA ARG A 20 5.36 -18.83 -13.56
C ARG A 20 5.85 -17.40 -13.81
N GLY A 21 6.56 -16.79 -12.85
CA GLY A 21 7.02 -15.41 -12.93
C GLY A 21 5.94 -14.38 -12.61
N ASP A 22 4.95 -14.73 -11.78
CA ASP A 22 3.99 -13.76 -11.25
C ASP A 22 4.73 -12.66 -10.47
N ALA A 23 4.27 -11.40 -10.62
CA ALA A 23 4.78 -10.30 -9.82
C ALA A 23 4.33 -10.43 -8.36
N VAL A 24 5.28 -10.27 -7.43
CA VAL A 24 5.02 -10.22 -6.00
C VAL A 24 4.98 -8.76 -5.54
N VAL A 25 3.81 -8.33 -5.06
CA VAL A 25 3.58 -7.00 -4.48
C VAL A 25 3.65 -7.13 -2.97
N ILE A 26 4.56 -6.40 -2.33
CA ILE A 26 4.74 -6.37 -0.89
C ILE A 26 4.17 -5.03 -0.39
N PRO A 27 2.99 -5.04 0.25
CA PRO A 27 2.45 -3.82 0.84
C PRO A 27 3.27 -3.42 2.05
N VAL A 28 3.69 -2.16 2.08
CA VAL A 28 4.47 -1.57 3.15
C VAL A 28 3.67 -0.42 3.74
N ALA A 29 3.43 -0.51 5.05
CA ALA A 29 2.84 0.56 5.83
C ALA A 29 3.81 0.91 6.97
N SER A 30 4.33 2.13 6.96
CA SER A 30 4.95 2.65 8.17
C SER A 30 3.87 2.83 9.23
N ALA A 31 4.16 2.47 10.46
CA ALA A 31 3.18 2.51 11.50
C ALA A 31 3.11 3.88 12.17
N GLY A 32 1.88 4.27 12.49
CA GLY A 32 1.51 5.63 12.85
C GLY A 32 0.36 6.12 11.97
N SER A 33 -0.49 6.97 12.52
CA SER A 33 -1.46 7.75 11.76
C SER A 33 -1.08 9.21 11.81
N GLN A 34 -1.42 9.98 10.77
CA GLN A 34 -1.21 11.42 10.82
C GLN A 34 -2.32 12.13 11.62
N GLY A 35 -3.53 11.58 11.58
CA GLY A 35 -4.68 12.08 12.34
C GLY A 35 -4.67 11.57 13.79
N ALA A 36 -4.90 12.47 14.74
CA ALA A 36 -5.13 12.12 16.15
C ALA A 36 -6.46 11.36 16.34
N ASP A 37 -7.36 11.46 15.36
CA ASP A 37 -8.65 10.80 15.26
C ASP A 37 -8.58 9.38 14.66
N LEU A 38 -7.41 8.97 14.17
CA LEU A 38 -7.21 7.73 13.45
C LEU A 38 -6.53 6.65 14.30
N PRO A 39 -6.79 5.36 14.01
CA PRO A 39 -6.01 4.28 14.60
C PRO A 39 -4.59 4.31 14.04
N LEU A 40 -3.59 3.97 14.85
CA LEU A 40 -2.18 3.86 14.40
C LEU A 40 -1.96 2.82 13.28
N GLY A 41 -2.95 1.94 13.06
CA GLY A 41 -2.98 0.98 11.96
C GLY A 41 -3.62 1.49 10.66
N ALA A 42 -3.95 2.78 10.54
CA ALA A 42 -4.61 3.35 9.36
C ALA A 42 -3.88 3.01 8.05
N GLY A 43 -2.56 3.21 8.01
CA GLY A 43 -1.74 2.85 6.86
C GLY A 43 -1.84 1.36 6.48
N ALA A 44 -1.89 0.46 7.47
CA ALA A 44 -2.05 -0.98 7.21
C ALA A 44 -3.46 -1.32 6.68
N MET A 45 -4.50 -0.63 7.16
CA MET A 45 -5.87 -0.77 6.63
C MET A 45 -5.92 -0.35 5.15
N ILE A 46 -5.30 0.78 4.82
CA ILE A 46 -5.21 1.29 3.45
C ILE A 46 -4.40 0.33 2.57
N ALA A 47 -3.23 -0.13 3.05
CA ALA A 47 -2.40 -1.11 2.35
C ALA A 47 -3.16 -2.41 2.05
N ARG A 48 -3.93 -2.93 3.02
CA ARG A 48 -4.78 -4.11 2.83
C ARG A 48 -5.83 -3.87 1.75
N ALA A 49 -6.50 -2.72 1.79
CA ALA A 49 -7.54 -2.37 0.84
C ALA A 49 -7.01 -2.20 -0.59
N LEU A 50 -5.82 -1.62 -0.75
CA LEU A 50 -5.15 -1.51 -2.06
C LEU A 50 -4.69 -2.87 -2.57
N GLY A 51 -4.09 -3.71 -1.71
CA GLY A 51 -3.72 -5.08 -2.06
C GLY A 51 -4.93 -5.91 -2.53
N GLN A 52 -6.05 -5.79 -1.81
CA GLN A 52 -7.30 -6.46 -2.18
C GLN A 52 -7.81 -6.00 -3.56
N ARG A 53 -7.84 -4.68 -3.80
CA ARG A 53 -8.27 -4.13 -5.09
C ARG A 53 -7.32 -4.51 -6.23
N LEU A 54 -6.03 -4.70 -5.96
CA LEU A 54 -5.04 -5.15 -6.95
C LEU A 54 -5.26 -6.61 -7.34
N ILE A 55 -5.46 -7.53 -6.39
CA ILE A 55 -5.67 -8.95 -6.71
C ILE A 55 -7.00 -9.21 -7.45
N GLU A 56 -7.96 -8.31 -7.30
CA GLU A 56 -9.22 -8.31 -8.05
C GLU A 56 -9.05 -7.88 -9.50
N ARG A 57 -7.99 -7.11 -9.81
CA ARG A 57 -7.73 -6.53 -11.13
C ARG A 57 -6.65 -7.27 -11.91
N LEU A 58 -5.59 -7.71 -11.23
CA LEU A 58 -4.38 -8.21 -11.87
C LEU A 58 -4.00 -9.60 -11.35
N PRO A 59 -3.36 -10.44 -12.18
CA PRO A 59 -2.83 -11.75 -11.79
C PRO A 59 -1.53 -11.62 -10.97
N VAL A 60 -1.56 -10.89 -9.87
CA VAL A 60 -0.41 -10.67 -8.97
C VAL A 60 -0.51 -11.51 -7.69
N VAL A 61 0.62 -11.72 -7.03
CA VAL A 61 0.69 -12.27 -5.67
C VAL A 61 0.93 -11.11 -4.71
N VAL A 62 0.03 -10.88 -3.76
CA VAL A 62 0.24 -9.86 -2.72
C VAL A 62 0.75 -10.53 -1.46
N ALA A 63 1.93 -10.14 -1.00
CA ALA A 63 2.56 -10.65 0.21
C ALA A 63 1.89 -10.08 1.49
N PRO A 64 2.13 -10.69 2.67
CA PRO A 64 1.71 -10.11 3.93
C PRO A 64 2.21 -8.68 4.11
N ILE A 65 1.39 -7.84 4.74
CA ILE A 65 1.70 -6.43 4.94
C ILE A 65 2.86 -6.28 5.92
N VAL A 66 3.88 -5.52 5.53
CA VAL A 66 4.98 -5.13 6.42
C VAL A 66 4.59 -3.82 7.12
N SER A 67 4.17 -3.92 8.39
CA SER A 67 3.51 -2.81 9.12
C SER A 67 4.27 -2.26 10.34
N PHE A 68 5.52 -2.67 10.59
CA PHE A 68 6.25 -2.37 11.82
C PHE A 68 7.15 -1.11 11.75
N GLY A 69 7.10 -0.34 10.66
CA GLY A 69 7.93 0.86 10.44
C GLY A 69 7.55 2.08 11.29
N GLY A 70 8.29 3.18 11.15
CA GLY A 70 7.91 4.48 11.72
C GLY A 70 8.39 4.68 13.15
N GLN A 71 7.48 5.04 14.06
CA GLN A 71 7.82 5.43 15.43
C GLN A 71 8.37 4.31 16.32
N TRP A 72 8.29 3.04 15.90
CA TRP A 72 8.68 1.89 16.72
C TRP A 72 10.06 1.32 16.39
N ILE A 73 10.54 1.51 15.16
CA ILE A 73 11.84 1.00 14.72
C ILE A 73 12.60 2.06 13.94
N GLN A 74 13.92 2.05 14.05
CA GLN A 74 14.75 2.98 13.29
C GLN A 74 14.57 2.76 11.79
N ALA A 75 14.55 3.84 11.02
CA ALA A 75 14.35 3.79 9.57
C ALA A 75 15.36 2.87 8.87
N GLU A 76 16.60 2.87 9.35
CA GLU A 76 17.65 1.99 8.81
C GLU A 76 17.37 0.51 9.10
N THR A 77 16.92 0.17 10.31
CA THR A 77 16.48 -1.20 10.64
C THR A 77 15.29 -1.62 9.79
N PHE A 78 14.31 -0.72 9.58
CA PHE A 78 13.18 -1.02 8.71
C PHE A 78 13.61 -1.29 7.27
N ARG A 79 14.54 -0.48 6.75
CA ARG A 79 15.12 -0.68 5.42
C ARG A 79 15.81 -2.03 5.32
N GLN A 80 16.58 -2.44 6.33
CA GLN A 80 17.23 -3.76 6.36
C GLN A 80 16.23 -4.90 6.37
N ILE A 81 15.15 -4.80 7.16
CA ILE A 81 14.05 -5.78 7.15
C ILE A 81 13.45 -5.91 5.75
N LEU A 82 13.20 -4.79 5.06
CA LEU A 82 12.66 -4.83 3.70
C LEU A 82 13.64 -5.45 2.71
N CYS A 83 14.94 -5.17 2.82
CA CYS A 83 15.97 -5.85 2.04
C CYS A 83 15.96 -7.36 2.27
N GLU A 84 15.93 -7.81 3.53
CA GLU A 84 15.88 -9.24 3.88
C GLU A 84 14.61 -9.92 3.34
N VAL A 85 13.46 -9.26 3.42
CA VAL A 85 12.20 -9.77 2.86
C VAL A 85 12.29 -9.90 1.33
N VAL A 86 12.82 -8.88 0.65
CA VAL A 86 13.02 -8.91 -0.81
C VAL A 86 13.98 -10.04 -1.20
N ASP A 87 15.09 -10.17 -0.49
CA ASP A 87 16.10 -11.21 -0.77
C ASP A 87 15.54 -12.61 -0.50
N ALA A 88 14.67 -12.77 0.51
CA ALA A 88 13.95 -14.03 0.75
C ALA A 88 13.02 -14.40 -0.40
N PHE A 89 12.34 -13.45 -1.04
CA PHE A 89 11.55 -13.71 -2.25
C PHE A 89 12.44 -14.05 -3.44
N ARG A 90 13.56 -13.33 -3.64
CA ARG A 90 14.52 -13.61 -4.71
C ARG A 90 15.14 -15.00 -4.58
N ALA A 91 15.48 -15.42 -3.36
CA ALA A 91 16.00 -16.77 -3.09
C ALA A 91 14.99 -17.88 -3.45
N GLN A 92 13.69 -17.56 -3.50
CA GLN A 92 12.62 -18.46 -3.93
C GLN A 92 12.34 -18.39 -5.44
N GLY A 93 13.15 -17.67 -6.22
CA GLY A 93 13.02 -17.56 -7.67
C GLY A 93 12.12 -16.41 -8.14
N VAL A 94 11.64 -15.55 -7.24
CA VAL A 94 10.85 -14.38 -7.63
C VAL A 94 11.74 -13.35 -8.32
N THR A 95 11.42 -13.06 -9.58
CA THR A 95 12.16 -12.11 -10.42
C THR A 95 11.52 -10.72 -10.47
N ARG A 96 10.23 -10.62 -10.13
CA ARG A 96 9.43 -9.39 -10.21
C ARG A 96 8.90 -9.05 -8.82
N VAL A 97 9.57 -8.11 -8.15
CA VAL A 97 9.20 -7.66 -6.81
C VAL A 97 8.81 -6.19 -6.87
N VAL A 98 7.71 -5.86 -6.18
CA VAL A 98 7.19 -4.51 -6.04
C VAL A 98 7.05 -4.20 -4.56
N LEU A 99 7.58 -3.08 -4.11
CA LEU A 99 7.23 -2.50 -2.81
C LEU A 99 6.11 -1.48 -3.02
N LEU A 100 4.96 -1.70 -2.38
CA LEU A 100 3.83 -0.77 -2.40
C LEU A 100 3.77 0.01 -1.10
N GLU A 101 4.25 1.25 -1.12
CA GLU A 101 4.15 2.19 -0.01
C GLU A 101 2.74 2.81 0.01
N ALA A 102 1.91 2.34 0.93
CA ALA A 102 0.50 2.73 1.04
C ALA A 102 0.22 3.75 2.16
N GLY A 103 1.20 3.98 3.05
CA GLY A 103 1.10 4.99 4.09
C GLY A 103 1.27 6.39 3.50
N LEU A 104 0.49 7.36 3.99
CA LEU A 104 0.65 8.76 3.60
C LEU A 104 1.68 9.50 4.44
N SER A 105 2.19 8.87 5.51
CA SER A 105 3.21 9.44 6.41
C SER A 105 4.42 9.96 5.62
N THR A 106 4.69 11.26 5.79
CA THR A 106 5.69 12.01 5.03
C THR A 106 7.09 11.93 5.63
N GLU A 107 7.27 11.26 6.77
CA GLU A 107 8.49 11.41 7.57
C GLU A 107 9.73 10.80 6.93
N ARG A 108 9.60 9.82 6.03
CA ARG A 108 10.73 9.34 5.22
C ARG A 108 10.26 8.53 4.02
N ARG A 109 10.59 8.98 2.82
CA ARG A 109 10.37 8.22 1.57
C ARG A 109 11.14 6.90 1.65
N LEU A 110 10.50 5.79 1.35
CA LEU A 110 11.17 4.50 1.31
C LEU A 110 12.16 4.44 0.14
N GLU A 111 13.45 4.27 0.39
CA GLU A 111 14.39 3.87 -0.66
C GLU A 111 14.35 2.34 -0.79
N GLY A 112 13.88 1.86 -1.92
CA GLY A 112 13.84 0.42 -2.20
C GLY A 112 15.23 -0.11 -2.59
N PRO A 113 15.49 -1.41 -2.39
CA PRO A 113 16.71 -2.03 -2.87
C PRO A 113 16.79 -2.01 -4.41
N SER A 114 18.00 -2.01 -4.96
CA SER A 114 18.23 -2.00 -6.41
C SER A 114 17.47 -3.13 -7.12
N GLY A 115 16.86 -2.80 -8.27
CA GLY A 115 16.10 -3.77 -9.07
C GLY A 115 14.74 -4.15 -8.48
N VAL A 116 14.18 -3.31 -7.60
CA VAL A 116 12.81 -3.43 -7.10
C VAL A 116 12.01 -2.19 -7.52
N LEU A 117 10.82 -2.41 -8.06
CA LEU A 117 9.89 -1.34 -8.35
C LEU A 117 9.28 -0.83 -7.04
N VAL A 118 9.43 0.46 -6.73
CA VAL A 118 8.77 1.08 -5.58
C VAL A 118 7.61 1.93 -6.07
N LEU A 119 6.39 1.52 -5.74
CA LEU A 119 5.17 2.25 -6.02
C LEU A 119 4.70 2.96 -4.75
N ARG A 120 4.33 4.23 -4.87
CA ARG A 120 3.84 5.02 -3.73
C ARG A 120 2.53 5.69 -4.09
N VAL A 121 1.56 5.61 -3.20
CA VAL A 121 0.26 6.24 -3.40
C VAL A 121 0.36 7.77 -3.58
N GLN A 122 1.36 8.41 -2.97
CA GLN A 122 1.62 9.85 -3.17
C GLN A 122 2.24 10.21 -4.53
N ASP A 123 2.86 9.25 -5.22
CA ASP A 123 3.51 9.48 -6.52
C ASP A 123 2.56 9.18 -7.70
N VAL A 124 1.40 8.56 -7.43
CA VAL A 124 0.43 8.17 -8.45
C VAL A 124 -0.14 9.41 -9.17
N PRO A 125 0.04 9.56 -10.49
CA PRO A 125 -0.53 10.68 -11.24
C PRO A 125 -2.01 10.47 -11.56
N GLY A 126 -2.79 11.56 -11.72
CA GLY A 126 -4.11 11.47 -12.36
C GLY A 126 -5.02 12.65 -12.05
N GLY A 127 -5.69 13.20 -13.07
CA GLY A 127 -6.49 14.42 -12.92
C GLY A 127 -7.68 14.33 -11.94
N LEU A 128 -8.17 13.14 -11.60
CA LEU A 128 -9.12 12.95 -10.49
C LEU A 128 -8.40 12.90 -9.15
N ILE A 129 -7.26 12.20 -9.06
CA ILE A 129 -6.40 12.16 -7.87
C ILE A 129 -5.93 13.58 -7.53
N ASP A 130 -5.46 14.36 -8.50
CA ASP A 130 -4.99 15.73 -8.29
C ASP A 130 -6.10 16.65 -7.78
N ARG A 131 -7.33 16.45 -8.27
CA ARG A 131 -8.52 17.17 -7.76
C ARG A 131 -8.89 16.74 -6.34
N LEU A 132 -8.83 15.44 -6.05
CA LEU A 132 -9.14 14.87 -4.73
C LEU A 132 -8.00 15.11 -3.72
N ARG A 133 -6.77 15.34 -4.19
CA ARG A 133 -5.61 15.72 -3.39
C ARG A 133 -5.70 17.13 -2.82
N SER A 134 -6.69 17.93 -3.23
CA SER A 134 -7.04 19.12 -2.46
C SER A 134 -7.31 18.72 -1.00
N GLY A 135 -6.71 19.43 -0.05
CA GLY A 135 -6.72 19.09 1.37
C GLY A 135 -5.42 18.47 1.87
N SER A 136 -5.38 18.19 3.18
CA SER A 136 -4.19 17.65 3.85
C SER A 136 -4.05 16.13 3.66
N THR A 137 -2.84 15.59 3.79
CA THR A 137 -2.60 14.13 3.86
C THR A 137 -3.41 13.46 4.97
N VAL A 138 -3.64 14.18 6.07
CA VAL A 138 -4.51 13.77 7.18
C VAL A 138 -5.95 13.63 6.72
N GLU A 139 -6.47 14.61 5.97
CA GLU A 139 -7.83 14.54 5.41
C GLU A 139 -8.01 13.36 4.46
N HIS A 140 -7.00 13.07 3.62
CA HIS A 140 -7.03 11.91 2.72
C HIS A 140 -7.01 10.60 3.51
N GLU A 141 -6.12 10.48 4.50
CA GLU A 141 -6.04 9.31 5.37
C GLU A 141 -7.37 9.08 6.11
N THR A 142 -7.92 10.13 6.74
CA THR A 142 -9.21 10.08 7.45
C THR A 142 -10.34 9.71 6.49
N SER A 143 -10.38 10.29 5.29
CA SER A 143 -11.41 9.95 4.29
C SER A 143 -11.38 8.47 3.93
N MET A 144 -10.21 7.90 3.69
CA MET A 144 -10.06 6.48 3.36
C MET A 144 -10.43 5.57 4.54
N VAL A 145 -10.02 5.91 5.77
CA VAL A 145 -10.41 5.15 6.95
C VAL A 145 -11.92 5.26 7.20
N LEU A 146 -12.55 6.41 6.94
CA LEU A 146 -14.01 6.55 6.98
C LEU A 146 -14.72 5.62 5.97
N ALA A 147 -14.13 5.41 4.80
CA ALA A 147 -14.66 4.49 3.80
C ALA A 147 -14.48 3.01 4.20
N LEU A 148 -13.33 2.66 4.78
CA LEU A 148 -12.97 1.27 5.10
C LEU A 148 -13.53 0.79 6.45
N ALA A 149 -13.43 1.64 7.47
CA ALA A 149 -13.72 1.30 8.85
C ALA A 149 -14.18 2.55 9.62
N PRO A 150 -15.39 3.08 9.35
CA PRO A 150 -15.86 4.35 9.93
C PRO A 150 -15.89 4.34 11.46
N ARG A 151 -16.10 3.18 12.09
CA ARG A 151 -16.08 3.02 13.55
C ARG A 151 -14.69 3.13 14.19
N SER A 152 -13.63 3.09 13.38
CA SER A 152 -12.25 3.24 13.84
C SER A 152 -11.84 4.70 13.96
N VAL A 153 -12.54 5.63 13.31
CA VAL A 153 -12.32 7.08 13.43
C VAL A 153 -13.00 7.56 14.71
N ARG A 154 -12.23 8.21 15.60
CA ARG A 154 -12.68 8.60 16.94
C ARG A 154 -12.40 10.09 17.15
N PRO A 155 -13.30 10.83 17.81
CA PRO A 155 -13.03 12.23 18.15
C PRO A 155 -11.72 12.34 18.94
N ALA A 156 -10.80 13.19 18.48
CA ALA A 156 -9.59 13.53 19.20
C ALA A 156 -9.81 14.77 20.07
N ALA A 157 -9.18 14.81 21.25
CA ALA A 157 -9.28 15.95 22.17
C ALA A 157 -8.48 17.18 21.69
N SER A 158 -7.48 16.98 20.84
CA SER A 158 -6.74 18.05 20.15
C SER A 158 -6.74 17.78 18.65
N ALA A 159 -6.91 18.83 17.86
CA ALA A 159 -6.59 18.77 16.44
C ALA A 159 -5.10 18.40 16.33
N GLY A 160 -4.80 17.24 15.74
CA GLY A 160 -3.43 16.88 15.40
C GLY A 160 -2.87 17.84 14.33
N VAL A 161 -1.71 17.50 13.76
CA VAL A 161 -1.23 18.21 12.58
C VAL A 161 -2.14 17.87 11.39
N GLY A 162 -2.66 18.88 10.70
CA GLY A 162 -3.57 18.73 9.56
C GLY A 162 -5.05 18.81 9.94
N ASP A 163 -5.86 19.36 9.02
CA ASP A 163 -7.31 19.54 9.20
C ASP A 163 -8.08 18.46 8.42
N PRO A 164 -8.78 17.53 9.11
CA PRO A 164 -9.65 16.54 8.50
C PRO A 164 -11.11 16.99 8.36
N SER A 165 -11.45 18.28 8.57
CA SER A 165 -12.85 18.76 8.61
C SER A 165 -13.65 18.49 7.33
N HIS A 166 -12.99 18.29 6.20
CA HIS A 166 -13.61 17.95 4.91
C HIS A 166 -13.53 16.45 4.56
N ALA A 167 -13.05 15.61 5.48
CA ALA A 167 -12.93 14.18 5.26
C ALA A 167 -14.31 13.52 5.17
N THR A 168 -14.49 12.68 4.15
CA THR A 168 -15.75 11.93 3.96
C THR A 168 -15.47 10.52 3.45
N ALA A 169 -16.34 9.56 3.79
CA ALA A 169 -16.27 8.21 3.26
C ALA A 169 -16.36 8.19 1.72
N PHE A 170 -17.16 9.07 1.12
CA PHE A 170 -17.25 9.21 -0.34
C PHE A 170 -15.90 9.59 -0.95
N LYS A 171 -15.22 10.60 -0.40
CA LYS A 171 -13.88 11.00 -0.84
C LYS A 171 -12.89 9.84 -0.71
N GLY A 172 -12.94 9.10 0.40
CA GLY A 172 -12.10 7.93 0.64
C GLY A 172 -12.25 6.84 -0.40
N GLU A 173 -13.50 6.49 -0.74
CA GLU A 173 -13.77 5.48 -1.76
C GLU A 173 -13.26 5.92 -3.14
N ARG A 174 -13.41 7.20 -3.49
CA ARG A 174 -12.89 7.74 -4.75
C ARG A 174 -11.36 7.74 -4.81
N LEU A 175 -10.69 8.10 -3.70
CA LEU A 175 -9.23 8.06 -3.59
C LEU A 175 -8.70 6.63 -3.75
N LEU A 176 -9.28 5.69 -3.00
CA LEU A 176 -8.89 4.29 -3.05
C LEU A 176 -9.08 3.66 -4.44
N ALA A 177 -10.22 3.95 -5.08
CA ALA A 177 -10.48 3.48 -6.44
C ALA A 177 -9.44 4.05 -7.43
N ALA A 178 -9.25 5.36 -7.41
CA ALA A 178 -8.33 6.03 -8.34
C ALA A 178 -6.88 5.56 -8.15
N TRP A 179 -6.42 5.37 -6.92
CA TRP A 179 -5.09 4.81 -6.65
C TRP A 179 -4.98 3.37 -7.08
N SER A 180 -5.98 2.53 -6.81
CA SER A 180 -5.93 1.13 -7.26
C SER A 180 -5.87 1.00 -8.78
N ASP A 181 -6.61 1.85 -9.51
CA ASP A 181 -6.65 1.81 -10.97
C ASP A 181 -5.31 2.29 -11.55
N ALA A 182 -4.74 3.35 -10.98
CA ALA A 182 -3.46 3.87 -11.46
C ALA A 182 -2.27 2.98 -11.04
N LEU A 183 -2.28 2.37 -9.85
CA LEU A 183 -1.30 1.34 -9.47
C LEU A 183 -1.37 0.14 -10.43
N ALA A 184 -2.58 -0.30 -10.78
CA ALA A 184 -2.75 -1.36 -11.76
C ALA A 184 -2.19 -0.96 -13.13
N ALA A 185 -2.50 0.24 -13.61
CA ALA A 185 -1.97 0.75 -14.87
C ALA A 185 -0.43 0.86 -14.87
N MET A 186 0.18 1.29 -13.76
CA MET A 186 1.64 1.34 -13.61
C MET A 186 2.27 -0.05 -13.66
N LEU A 187 1.66 -1.04 -13.00
CA LEU A 187 2.12 -2.43 -13.03
C LEU A 187 2.00 -3.05 -14.42
N THR A 188 0.88 -2.82 -15.10
CA THR A 188 0.70 -3.24 -16.50
C THR A 188 1.70 -2.56 -17.43
N ALA A 189 1.98 -1.27 -17.24
CA ALA A 189 2.97 -0.56 -18.07
C ALA A 189 4.39 -1.12 -17.89
N GLU A 190 4.77 -1.48 -16.66
CA GLU A 190 6.03 -2.15 -16.38
C GLU A 190 6.04 -3.60 -16.92
N TRP A 191 4.91 -4.30 -16.82
CA TRP A 191 4.76 -5.72 -17.13
C TRP A 191 3.48 -5.98 -17.94
N PRO A 192 3.52 -5.76 -19.27
CA PRO A 192 2.33 -5.85 -20.13
C PRO A 192 1.63 -7.22 -20.13
N GLN A 193 2.35 -8.30 -19.81
CA GLN A 193 1.78 -9.63 -19.65
C GLN A 193 0.75 -9.76 -18.52
N LEU A 194 0.58 -8.75 -17.65
CA LEU A 194 -0.46 -8.73 -16.61
C LEU A 194 -1.86 -8.46 -17.18
N ASP A 195 -1.98 -7.93 -18.40
CA ASP A 195 -3.25 -7.67 -19.09
C ASP A 195 -3.76 -8.85 -19.95
N ALA A 196 -2.96 -9.91 -20.09
CA ALA A 196 -3.27 -11.10 -20.89
C ALA A 196 -3.98 -12.21 -20.08
#